data_AF-A0A2I1GTA6-F1
#
_entry.id   AF-A0A2I1GTA6-F1
#
_cell.length_a   1.000
_cell.length_b   1.000
_cell.length_c   1.000
_cell.angle_alpha   90.00
_cell.angle_beta   90.00
_cell.angle_gamma   90.00
#
_symmetry.space_group_name_H-M   'P 1'
#
loop_
_entity.id
_entity.type
_entity.pdbx_description
1 polymer ?
#
loop_
_entity_poly.entity_id
_entity_poly.type
_entity_poly.pdbx_seq_one_letter_code
_entity_poly.pdbx_strand_id
1 'polypeptide(L)'
;MFVKMLTIYTKIAYVIVGAEIVSRALVICLVIRYKSRFIEDCIRSISKTSSRIEYSADACNQGYIFSLTFSIAFAVLTILFTLYFAIIISSYARKRRDKVAAIAAKNSDEIDE
;
A
#
# COMPACT_ATOMS: atom_id res chain seq x y z
N MET A 1 -4.50 -27.97 -15.17
CA MET A 1 -3.61 -27.62 -14.04
C MET A 1 -3.26 -26.12 -13.98
N PHE A 2 -2.84 -25.50 -15.09
CA PHE A 2 -2.43 -24.07 -15.15
C PHE A 2 -3.50 -23.04 -14.72
N VAL A 3 -4.78 -23.27 -15.01
CA VAL A 3 -5.88 -22.35 -14.64
C VAL A 3 -6.09 -22.26 -13.11
N LYS A 4 -5.89 -23.38 -12.40
CA LYS A 4 -5.96 -23.42 -10.93
C LYS A 4 -4.81 -22.61 -10.31
N MET A 5 -3.58 -22.77 -10.84
CA MET A 5 -2.42 -21.96 -10.43
C MET A 5 -2.67 -20.47 -10.62
N LEU A 6 -3.21 -20.06 -11.78
CA LEU A 6 -3.49 -18.66 -12.11
C LEU A 6 -4.45 -18.00 -11.10
N THR A 7 -5.46 -18.74 -10.65
CA THR A 7 -6.46 -18.25 -9.69
C THR A 7 -5.85 -18.08 -8.29
N ILE A 8 -4.92 -18.95 -7.91
CA ILE A 8 -4.17 -18.86 -6.66
C ILE A 8 -3.27 -17.62 -6.66
N TYR A 9 -2.56 -17.36 -7.76
CA TYR A 9 -1.73 -16.15 -7.89
C TYR A 9 -2.54 -14.86 -7.78
N THR A 10 -3.73 -14.81 -8.38
CA THR A 10 -4.60 -13.63 -8.24
C THR A 10 -5.06 -13.44 -6.79
N LYS A 11 -5.45 -14.51 -6.09
CA LYS A 11 -5.82 -14.41 -4.66
C LYS A 11 -4.67 -13.93 -3.79
N ILE A 12 -3.46 -14.47 -3.99
CA ILE A 12 -2.26 -14.05 -3.26
C ILE A 12 -1.96 -12.57 -3.51
N ALA A 13 -2.08 -12.09 -4.75
CA ALA A 13 -1.87 -10.68 -5.08
C ALA A 13 -2.85 -9.77 -4.31
N TYR A 14 -4.13 -10.12 -4.23
CA TYR A 14 -5.10 -9.34 -3.44
C TYR A 14 -4.82 -9.36 -1.93
N VAL A 15 -4.37 -10.50 -1.40
CA VAL A 15 -3.95 -10.58 0.03
C VAL A 15 -2.75 -9.67 0.30
N ILE A 16 -1.77 -9.62 -0.61
CA ILE A 16 -0.62 -8.73 -0.50
C ILE A 16 -1.07 -7.26 -0.52
N VAL A 17 -1.98 -6.87 -1.42
CA VAL A 17 -2.52 -5.51 -1.45
C VAL A 17 -3.24 -5.17 -0.15
N GLY A 18 -4.06 -6.09 0.37
CA GLY A 18 -4.73 -5.91 1.66
C GLY A 18 -3.74 -5.71 2.81
N ALA A 19 -2.69 -6.54 2.87
CA ALA A 19 -1.65 -6.43 3.88
C ALA A 19 -0.87 -5.11 3.79
N GLU A 20 -0.56 -4.64 2.57
CA GLU A 20 0.12 -3.36 2.36
C GLU A 20 -0.74 -2.18 2.84
N ILE A 21 -2.04 -2.17 2.53
CA ILE A 21 -2.98 -1.14 3.01
C ILE A 21 -3.01 -1.10 4.55
N VAL A 22 -3.13 -2.26 5.19
CA VAL A 22 -3.16 -2.36 6.66
C VAL A 22 -1.83 -1.90 7.25
N SER A 23 -0.69 -2.32 6.69
CA SER A 23 0.65 -1.91 7.12
C SER A 23 0.80 -0.38 7.07
N ARG A 24 0.36 0.25 5.99
CA ARG A 24 0.40 1.70 5.81
C ARG A 24 -0.49 2.43 6.80
N ALA A 25 -1.70 1.90 7.05
CA ALA A 25 -2.61 2.44 8.05
C ALA A 25 -2.00 2.36 9.47
N LEU A 26 -1.33 1.25 9.81
CA LEU A 26 -0.63 1.10 11.08
C LEU A 26 0.48 2.15 11.24
N VAL A 27 1.30 2.40 10.20
CA VAL A 27 2.34 3.44 10.25
C VAL A 27 1.73 4.81 10.53
N ILE A 28 0.67 5.20 9.82
CA ILE A 28 0.00 6.49 10.03
C ILE A 28 -0.57 6.57 11.46
N CYS A 29 -1.20 5.49 11.95
CA CYS A 29 -1.69 5.42 13.33
C CYS A 29 -0.57 5.59 14.35
N LEU A 30 0.59 4.97 14.12
CA LEU A 30 1.76 5.13 14.99
C LEU A 30 2.24 6.58 14.98
N VAL A 31 2.42 7.20 13.81
CA VAL A 31 2.84 8.61 13.73
C VAL A 31 1.89 9.52 14.51
N ILE A 32 0.57 9.32 14.37
CA ILE A 32 -0.43 10.09 15.11
C ILE A 32 -0.34 9.84 16.63
N ARG A 33 -0.23 8.58 17.06
CA ARG A 33 -0.09 8.22 18.48
C ARG A 33 1.18 8.78 19.11
N TYR A 34 2.27 8.83 18.36
CA TYR A 34 3.57 9.30 18.84
C TYR A 34 3.74 10.83 18.78
N LYS A 35 2.75 11.58 18.29
CA LYS A 35 2.80 13.05 18.19
C LYS A 35 3.32 13.71 19.47
N SER A 36 2.68 13.46 20.61
CA SER A 36 3.04 14.15 21.86
C SER A 36 4.47 13.85 22.30
N ARG A 37 4.90 12.58 22.21
CA ARG A 37 6.28 12.19 22.54
C ARG A 37 7.31 12.80 21.59
N PHE A 38 7.01 12.80 20.29
CA PHE A 38 7.88 13.40 19.28
C PHE A 38 8.07 14.90 19.51
N ILE A 39 6.99 15.62 19.79
CA ILE A 39 7.05 17.06 20.07
C ILE A 39 7.82 17.33 21.36
N GLU A 40 7.58 16.57 22.43
CA GLU A 40 8.32 16.69 23.69
C GLU A 40 9.81 16.43 23.53
N ASP A 41 10.19 15.36 22.84
CA ASP A 41 11.61 15.02 22.61
C ASP A 41 12.29 16.05 21.70
N CYS A 42 11.58 16.56 20.69
CA CYS A 42 12.08 17.61 19.81
C CYS A 42 12.31 18.92 20.56
N ILE A 43 11.35 19.38 21.37
CA ILE A 43 11.50 20.58 22.21
C ILE A 43 12.64 20.38 23.21
N ARG A 44 12.73 19.21 23.85
CA ARG A 44 13.82 18.87 24.78
C ARG A 44 15.18 18.89 24.10
N SER A 45 15.28 18.44 22.84
CA SER A 45 16.52 18.45 22.08
C SER A 45 16.93 19.87 21.69
N ILE A 46 15.98 20.72 21.27
CA ILE A 46 16.28 22.09 20.87
C ILE A 46 16.58 22.98 22.07
N SER A 47 15.85 22.80 23.19
CA SER A 47 16.09 23.56 24.43
C SER A 47 17.48 23.33 25.04
N LYS A 48 18.11 22.17 24.78
CA LYS A 48 19.52 21.92 25.12
C LYS A 48 20.51 22.72 24.26
N THR A 49 20.09 23.14 23.06
CA THR A 49 20.94 23.82 22.07
C THR A 49 20.65 25.32 21.97
N SER A 50 19.43 25.76 22.32
CA SER A 50 18.93 27.12 22.17
C SER A 50 17.92 27.45 23.26
N SER A 51 17.99 28.65 23.84
CA SER A 51 17.09 29.13 24.89
C SER A 51 15.74 29.64 24.39
N ARG A 52 15.51 29.73 23.06
CA ARG A 52 14.22 30.18 22.49
C ARG A 52 13.20 29.03 22.42
N ILE A 53 12.50 28.83 23.53
CA ILE A 53 11.50 27.75 23.68
C ILE A 53 10.32 27.90 22.71
N GLU A 54 9.82 29.12 22.51
CA GLU A 54 8.63 29.37 21.68
C GLU A 54 8.89 29.03 20.19
N TYR A 55 10.06 29.42 19.68
CA TYR A 55 10.52 29.06 18.33
C TYR A 55 10.73 27.55 18.16
N SER A 56 11.17 26.87 19.23
CA SER A 56 11.41 25.42 19.19
C SER A 56 10.12 24.61 19.08
N ALA A 57 9.05 25.03 19.76
CA ALA A 57 7.77 24.34 19.71
C ALA A 57 7.12 24.41 18.32
N ASP A 58 7.17 25.59 17.68
CA ASP A 58 6.61 25.80 16.35
C ASP A 58 7.37 24.98 15.27
N ALA A 59 8.70 25.04 15.29
CA ALA A 59 9.53 24.26 14.37
C ALA A 59 9.30 22.74 14.50
N CYS A 60 9.19 22.22 15.73
CA CYS A 60 8.89 20.81 15.98
C CYS A 60 7.50 20.41 15.48
N ASN A 61 6.49 21.25 15.71
CA ASN A 61 5.13 21.00 15.24
C ASN A 61 5.06 21.02 13.71
N GLN A 62 5.75 21.97 13.07
CA GLN A 62 5.83 22.06 11.61
C GLN A 62 6.54 20.84 11.01
N GLY A 63 7.64 20.38 11.63
CA GLY A 63 8.33 19.15 11.23
C GLY A 63 7.46 17.90 11.37
N TYR A 64 6.70 17.79 12.46
CA TYR A 64 5.72 16.73 12.65
C TYR A 64 4.62 16.74 11.56
N ILE A 65 4.05 17.91 11.28
CA ILE A 65 3.01 18.07 10.24
C ILE A 65 3.58 17.69 8.86
N PHE A 66 4.80 18.11 8.54
CA PHE A 66 5.45 17.76 7.28
C PHE A 66 5.67 16.25 7.16
N SER A 67 6.19 15.61 8.21
CA SER A 67 6.40 14.15 8.26
C SER A 67 5.09 13.36 8.12
N LEU A 68 4.04 13.78 8.82
CA LEU A 68 2.71 13.18 8.72
C LEU A 68 2.14 13.32 7.30
N THR A 69 2.21 14.53 6.74
CA THR A 69 1.70 14.82 5.39
C THR A 69 2.43 13.98 4.34
N PHE A 70 3.77 13.91 4.44
CA PHE A 70 4.58 13.08 3.56
C PHE A 70 4.22 11.59 3.68
N SER A 71 4.03 11.09 4.90
CA SER A 71 3.64 9.70 5.16
C SER A 71 2.28 9.36 4.53
N ILE A 72 1.30 10.27 4.63
CA ILE A 72 -0.03 10.12 4.01
C ILE A 72 0.10 10.13 2.48
N ALA A 73 0.78 11.12 1.90
CA ALA A 73 0.95 11.22 0.46
C ALA A 73 1.66 9.98 -0.13
N PHE A 74 2.71 9.51 0.53
CA PHE A 74 3.45 8.32 0.15
C PHE A 74 2.59 7.05 0.26
N ALA A 75 1.74 6.97 1.29
CA ALA A 75 0.79 5.86 1.42
C ALA A 75 -0.22 5.83 0.28
N VAL A 76 -0.83 6.98 -0.05
CA VAL A 76 -1.79 7.10 -1.16
C VAL A 76 -1.16 6.65 -2.48
N LEU A 77 0.03 7.16 -2.80
CA LEU A 77 0.75 6.77 -4.02
C LEU A 77 1.00 5.27 -4.06
N THR A 78 1.49 4.68 -2.97
CA THR A 78 1.78 3.25 -2.94
C THR A 78 0.51 2.40 -3.09
N ILE A 79 -0.60 2.80 -2.47
CA ILE A 79 -1.89 2.11 -2.60
C ILE A 79 -2.36 2.15 -4.06
N LEU A 80 -2.25 3.30 -4.73
CA LEU A 80 -2.60 3.41 -6.15
C LEU A 80 -1.74 2.50 -7.03
N PHE A 81 -0.41 2.47 -6.81
CA PHE A 81 0.48 1.58 -7.54
C PHE A 81 0.17 0.10 -7.31
N THR A 82 -0.04 -0.30 -6.05
CA THR A 82 -0.33 -1.70 -5.71
C THR A 82 -1.68 -2.16 -6.27
N LEU A 83 -2.71 -1.31 -6.22
CA LEU A 83 -3.99 -1.58 -6.88
C LEU A 83 -3.83 -1.70 -8.40
N TYR A 84 -3.06 -0.82 -9.03
CA TYR A 84 -2.79 -0.88 -10.47
C TYR A 84 -2.16 -2.22 -10.88
N PHE A 85 -1.11 -2.66 -10.16
CA PHE A 85 -0.47 -3.95 -10.43
C PHE A 85 -1.43 -5.12 -10.20
N ALA A 86 -2.23 -5.10 -9.13
CA ALA A 86 -3.23 -6.14 -8.88
C ALA A 86 -4.26 -6.22 -10.00
N ILE A 87 -4.74 -5.08 -10.51
CA ILE A 87 -5.68 -5.02 -11.64
C ILE A 87 -5.04 -5.63 -12.88
N ILE A 88 -3.80 -5.25 -13.23
CA ILE A 88 -3.09 -5.82 -14.39
C ILE A 88 -2.95 -7.34 -14.26
N ILE A 89 -2.46 -7.82 -13.12
CA ILE A 89 -2.31 -9.26 -12.87
C ILE A 89 -3.66 -9.97 -13.00
N SER A 90 -4.73 -9.38 -12.46
CA SER A 90 -6.08 -9.95 -12.54
C SER A 90 -6.62 -9.99 -13.98
N SER A 91 -6.33 -8.96 -14.78
CA SER A 91 -6.75 -8.84 -16.17
C SER A 91 -6.02 -9.84 -17.06
N TYR A 92 -4.69 -9.95 -16.89
CA TYR A 92 -3.88 -10.98 -17.55
C TYR A 92 -4.35 -12.38 -17.18
N ALA A 93 -4.69 -12.61 -15.91
CA ALA A 93 -5.20 -13.89 -15.46
C ALA A 93 -6.55 -14.23 -16.14
N ARG A 94 -7.48 -13.27 -16.17
CA ARG A 94 -8.79 -13.42 -16.83
C ARG A 94 -8.66 -13.72 -18.32
N LYS A 95 -7.93 -12.88 -19.06
CA LYS A 95 -7.71 -13.05 -20.51
C LYS A 95 -7.10 -14.41 -20.85
N ARG A 96 -6.23 -14.94 -19.99
CA ARG A 96 -5.63 -16.27 -20.19
C ARG A 96 -6.62 -17.40 -19.89
N ARG A 97 -7.50 -17.25 -18.91
CA ARG A 97 -8.59 -18.22 -18.65
C ARG A 97 -9.55 -18.30 -19.82
N ASP A 98 -9.96 -17.16 -20.36
CA ASP A 98 -10.93 -17.11 -21.47
C ASP A 98 -10.36 -17.75 -22.74
N LYS A 99 -9.08 -17.50 -23.04
CA LYS A 99 -8.39 -18.19 -24.15
C LYS A 99 -8.34 -19.72 -23.96
N VAL A 100 -8.04 -20.20 -22.75
CA VAL A 100 -8.00 -21.64 -22.48
C VAL A 100 -9.40 -22.27 -22.58
N ALA A 101 -10.44 -21.57 -22.12
CA ALA A 101 -11.82 -22.02 -22.25
C ALA A 101 -12.28 -22.08 -23.72
N ALA A 102 -11.94 -21.06 -24.52
CA ALA A 102 -12.26 -21.02 -25.95
C ALA A 102 -11.57 -22.15 -26.74
N ILE A 103 -10.30 -22.46 -26.43
CA ILE A 103 -9.57 -23.58 -27.06
C ILE A 103 -10.20 -24.92 -26.67
N ALA A 104 -10.57 -25.09 -25.39
CA ALA A 104 -11.22 -26.31 -24.93
C ALA A 104 -12.59 -26.54 -25.57
N ALA A 105 -13.39 -25.48 -25.74
CA ALA A 105 -14.69 -25.55 -26.41
C ALA A 105 -14.57 -25.86 -27.90
N LYS A 106 -13.55 -25.30 -28.58
CA LYS A 106 -13.31 -25.58 -29.99
C LYS A 106 -12.87 -27.03 -30.23
N ASN A 107 -12.06 -27.58 -29.32
CA ASN A 107 -11.62 -28.98 -29.41
C ASN A 107 -12.73 -29.99 -29.06
N SER A 108 -13.78 -29.61 -28.32
CA SER A 108 -14.93 -30.50 -28.09
C SER A 108 -15.86 -30.56 -29.29
N ASP A 109 -16.06 -29.44 -30.01
CA ASP A 109 -16.86 -29.42 -31.25
C ASP A 109 -16.25 -30.30 -32.35
N GLU A 110 -14.91 -30.35 -32.47
CA GLU A 110 -14.21 -31.19 -33.48
C GLU A 110 -14.25 -32.70 -33.17
N ILE A 111 -14.67 -33.13 -31.97
CA ILE A 111 -14.75 -34.55 -31.58
C ILE A 111 -16.15 -35.12 -31.78
N ASP A 112 -17.17 -34.25 -31.90
CA ASP A 112 -18.58 -34.63 -32.06
C ASP A 112 -19.05 -34.59 -33.54
N GLU A 113 -18.14 -34.37 -34.51
CA GLU A 113 -18.36 -34.44 -35.97
C GLU A 113 -17.66 -35.66 -36.59
#